data_AF-A0A7Z9UBV4-F1
#
_entry.id   AF-A0A7Z9UBV4-F1
#
_cell.length_a   1.000
_cell.length_b   1.000
_cell.length_c   1.000
_cell.angle_alpha   90.00
_cell.angle_beta   90.00
_cell.angle_gamma   90.00
#
_symmetry.space_group_name_H-M   'P 1'
#
loop_
_entity.id
_entity.type
_entity.pdbx_description
1 polymer ?
#
loop_
_entity_poly.entity_id
_entity_poly.type
_entity_poly.pdbx_seq_one_letter_code
_entity_poly.pdbx_strand_id
1 'polypeptide(L)'
;MNSPSDLEKFLQQQSTHGETIDTEQSFSLAREKALEKLAAFQMPFSGAWALKLVQCAVASDCFTALKIDLSVKITTFTFSGIADFTIDELEQVFFNPDHSPRTDLAHLTTALRVMGYNNMHPFWLQVSGEDRALVWDGERMAVTATRPNRVNPASLSLVFSNYPIGETPGAKGYFANMIGAGFNADLTRIFTQYAHVCPKPLIVDGRRLDALQNDSSHGFGPMSQLLVLGFRDCDDLPRLSIPPHTLQNLKPVNVAVEGRLSTASEATRTVPEHRTHYSFAYLIAAHMKRVKQGKNYVWKDFEGTCTVSWVLDGIVIQEEALTSWPEFCSAGCIISASGIPTDITGFRLKTGEEQMRRLEISKRLLAESLDEVDNLDFDAMDAEGRKENRVIGSIIGVAGLMTALVNPGFTLLLGGVGAFVYLSGTDAAKKKDKISRSVNRLKENLGDSVS
;
A
#
# COMPACT_ATOMS: atom_id res chain seq x y z
N MET A 1 21.39 -10.54 -26.71
CA MET A 1 22.60 -10.18 -25.92
C MET A 1 22.22 -8.99 -25.06
N ASN A 2 22.04 -9.19 -23.75
CA ASN A 2 21.66 -8.11 -22.85
C ASN A 2 22.87 -7.21 -22.62
N SER A 3 22.70 -5.92 -22.83
CA SER A 3 23.73 -4.93 -22.50
C SER A 3 24.05 -5.02 -21.00
N PRO A 4 25.33 -4.98 -20.60
CA PRO A 4 25.70 -5.01 -19.19
C PRO A 4 25.08 -3.81 -18.47
N SER A 5 24.57 -4.06 -17.25
CA SER A 5 23.99 -3.02 -16.40
C SER A 5 25.03 -1.95 -16.08
N ASP A 6 24.59 -0.73 -15.79
CA ASP A 6 25.52 0.36 -15.47
C ASP A 6 26.35 0.08 -14.19
N LEU A 7 25.81 -0.77 -13.30
CA LEU A 7 26.53 -1.31 -12.16
C LEU A 7 27.69 -2.22 -12.58
N GLU A 8 27.47 -3.14 -13.52
CA GLU A 8 28.53 -4.02 -14.04
C GLU A 8 29.64 -3.22 -14.74
N LYS A 9 29.27 -2.24 -15.58
CA LYS A 9 30.26 -1.35 -16.22
C LYS A 9 31.10 -0.61 -15.18
N PHE A 10 30.47 -0.14 -14.11
CA PHE A 10 31.16 0.56 -13.04
C PHE A 10 32.09 -0.37 -12.23
N LEU A 11 31.63 -1.57 -11.86
CA LEU A 11 32.45 -2.57 -11.16
C LEU A 11 33.68 -2.95 -11.99
N GLN A 12 33.51 -3.08 -13.31
CA GLN A 12 34.60 -3.35 -14.25
C GLN A 12 35.58 -2.18 -14.36
N GLN A 13 35.09 -0.94 -14.29
CA GLN A 13 35.95 0.25 -14.25
C GLN A 13 36.76 0.34 -12.95
N GLN A 14 36.17 0.00 -11.81
CA GLN A 14 36.86 0.03 -10.52
C GLN A 14 37.86 -1.10 -10.35
N SER A 15 37.57 -2.31 -10.85
CA SER A 15 38.55 -3.40 -10.84
C SER A 15 39.80 -3.06 -11.66
N THR A 16 39.68 -2.14 -12.61
CA THR A 16 40.79 -1.66 -13.44
C THR A 16 41.58 -0.51 -12.77
N HIS A 17 41.00 0.18 -11.77
CA HIS A 17 41.61 1.32 -11.07
C HIS A 17 42.06 1.01 -9.64
N GLY A 18 41.89 -0.23 -9.16
CA GLY A 18 42.32 -0.64 -7.83
C GLY A 18 43.84 -0.81 -7.74
N GLU A 19 44.58 0.27 -7.48
CA GLU A 19 45.93 0.17 -6.91
C GLU A 19 45.81 -0.29 -5.45
N THR A 20 46.29 -1.50 -5.16
CA THR A 20 46.57 -1.94 -3.79
C THR A 20 47.72 -1.11 -3.23
N ILE A 21 47.40 -0.08 -2.45
CA ILE A 21 48.38 0.65 -1.65
C ILE A 21 48.39 0.04 -0.25
N ASP A 22 49.44 -0.72 0.05
CA ASP A 22 49.78 -1.21 1.38
C ASP A 22 49.96 -0.02 2.34
N THR A 23 49.14 0.03 3.40
CA THR A 23 49.37 0.51 4.78
C THR A 23 48.10 1.16 5.36
N GLU A 24 47.58 0.50 6.40
CA GLU A 24 46.56 0.79 7.45
C GLU A 24 45.78 2.14 7.57
N GLN A 25 45.81 3.08 6.61
CA GLN A 25 45.07 4.36 6.70
C GLN A 25 44.29 4.79 5.42
N SER A 26 44.13 3.95 4.38
CA SER A 26 43.55 4.39 3.10
C SER A 26 42.36 3.57 2.54
N PHE A 27 41.37 3.21 3.37
CA PHE A 27 40.12 2.57 2.88
C PHE A 27 38.80 3.29 3.21
N SER A 28 38.82 4.47 3.84
CA SER A 28 37.60 5.21 4.19
C SER A 28 36.87 5.81 2.97
N LEU A 29 37.61 6.47 2.07
CA LEU A 29 37.04 7.15 0.90
C LEU A 29 36.49 6.16 -0.15
N ALA A 30 37.06 4.96 -0.23
CA ALA A 30 36.52 3.87 -1.06
C ALA A 30 35.21 3.32 -0.49
N ARG A 31 35.12 3.20 0.84
CA ARG A 31 33.93 2.69 1.53
C ARG A 31 32.75 3.66 1.44
N GLU A 32 32.96 4.94 1.70
CA GLU A 32 31.89 5.96 1.57
C GLU A 32 31.35 6.02 0.15
N LYS A 33 32.24 6.02 -0.87
CA LYS A 33 31.83 5.97 -2.28
C LYS A 33 31.10 4.68 -2.64
N ALA A 34 31.48 3.55 -2.05
CA ALA A 34 30.77 2.29 -2.23
C ALA A 34 29.36 2.36 -1.64
N LEU A 35 29.19 2.94 -0.44
CA LEU A 35 27.89 3.15 0.19
C LEU A 35 27.01 4.13 -0.60
N GLU A 36 27.59 5.21 -1.11
CA GLU A 36 26.90 6.18 -1.97
C GLU A 36 26.34 5.52 -3.22
N LYS A 37 27.15 4.70 -3.90
CA LYS A 37 26.70 3.95 -5.08
C LYS A 37 25.68 2.90 -4.73
N LEU A 38 25.90 2.17 -3.65
CA LEU A 38 24.95 1.19 -3.17
C LEU A 38 23.58 1.85 -2.93
N ALA A 39 23.56 2.99 -2.23
CA ALA A 39 22.36 3.79 -1.99
C ALA A 39 21.69 4.27 -3.29
N ALA A 40 22.47 4.65 -4.30
CA ALA A 40 21.95 5.10 -5.60
C ALA A 40 21.26 3.99 -6.42
N PHE A 41 21.68 2.73 -6.28
CA PHE A 41 21.15 1.60 -7.06
C PHE A 41 20.22 0.66 -6.26
N GLN A 42 20.07 0.87 -4.95
CA GLN A 42 19.26 0.00 -4.09
C GLN A 42 17.75 0.21 -4.20
N MET A 43 17.29 1.31 -4.81
CA MET A 43 15.87 1.64 -4.87
C MET A 43 15.34 1.66 -6.31
N PRO A 44 14.17 1.04 -6.56
CA PRO A 44 13.53 1.08 -7.88
C PRO A 44 12.88 2.44 -8.19
N PHE A 45 12.56 3.25 -7.16
CA PHE A 45 11.97 4.58 -7.29
C PHE A 45 12.25 5.43 -6.03
N SER A 46 12.07 6.76 -6.14
CA SER A 46 12.53 7.76 -5.17
C SER A 46 12.00 7.61 -3.74
N GLY A 47 10.80 7.06 -3.55
CA GLY A 47 10.20 6.85 -2.23
C GLY A 47 10.19 5.41 -1.73
N ALA A 48 10.88 4.47 -2.42
CA ALA A 48 10.93 3.07 -2.01
C ALA A 48 11.62 2.87 -0.65
N TRP A 49 12.52 3.79 -0.25
CA TRP A 49 13.12 3.79 1.09
C TRP A 49 12.07 3.86 2.21
N ALA A 50 10.93 4.52 1.98
CA ALA A 50 9.87 4.64 2.96
C ALA A 50 9.18 3.29 3.19
N LEU A 51 9.10 2.46 2.13
CA LEU A 51 8.59 1.10 2.22
C LEU A 51 9.58 0.19 2.96
N LYS A 52 10.89 0.42 2.87
CA LYS A 52 11.88 -0.28 3.72
C LYS A 52 11.66 -0.03 5.21
N LEU A 53 11.21 1.17 5.60
CA LEU A 53 10.83 1.43 6.98
C LEU A 53 9.59 0.62 7.42
N VAL A 54 8.62 0.41 6.51
CA VAL A 54 7.49 -0.50 6.76
C VAL A 54 7.98 -1.94 6.89
N GLN A 55 8.86 -2.40 5.99
CA GLN A 55 9.44 -3.74 6.07
C GLN A 55 10.24 -3.96 7.37
N CYS A 56 10.99 -2.95 7.83
CA CYS A 56 11.64 -2.97 9.14
C CYS A 56 10.62 -3.14 10.27
N ALA A 57 9.55 -2.34 10.26
CA ALA A 57 8.49 -2.44 11.26
C ALA A 57 7.89 -3.85 11.31
N VAL A 58 7.67 -4.47 10.15
CA VAL A 58 7.05 -5.80 10.03
C VAL A 58 8.00 -6.93 10.42
N ALA A 59 9.26 -6.86 9.97
CA ALA A 59 10.27 -7.89 10.21
C ALA A 59 10.75 -7.97 11.67
N SER A 60 10.62 -6.89 12.45
CA SER A 60 10.95 -6.89 13.87
C SER A 60 9.78 -7.39 14.70
N ASP A 61 9.94 -8.39 15.56
CA ASP A 61 8.87 -8.85 16.45
C ASP A 61 8.54 -7.83 17.57
N CYS A 62 9.42 -6.87 17.82
CA CYS A 62 9.30 -5.93 18.93
C CYS A 62 8.34 -4.77 18.64
N PHE A 63 8.16 -4.40 17.37
CA PHE A 63 7.29 -3.29 17.00
C PHE A 63 5.84 -3.73 16.86
N THR A 64 4.91 -2.98 17.45
CA THR A 64 3.48 -3.29 17.43
C THR A 64 2.70 -2.41 16.47
N ALA A 65 3.23 -1.25 16.06
CA ALA A 65 2.59 -0.32 15.14
C ALA A 65 3.61 0.65 14.54
N LEU A 66 3.30 1.18 13.35
CA LEU A 66 4.05 2.26 12.71
C LEU A 66 3.15 3.47 12.49
N LYS A 67 3.54 4.60 13.06
CA LYS A 67 2.88 5.90 12.88
C LYS A 67 3.77 6.83 12.07
N ILE A 68 3.20 7.50 11.10
CA ILE A 68 3.87 8.41 10.18
C ILE A 68 3.12 9.74 10.23
N ASP A 69 3.82 10.78 10.68
CA ASP A 69 3.31 12.15 10.71
C ASP A 69 4.05 12.96 9.63
N LEU A 70 3.31 13.41 8.61
CA LEU A 70 3.80 14.18 7.48
C LEU A 70 3.55 15.67 7.74
N SER A 71 4.61 16.41 8.06
CA SER A 71 4.53 17.88 8.10
C SER A 71 5.14 18.48 6.84
N VAL A 72 5.02 19.79 6.66
CA VAL A 72 5.65 20.47 5.52
C VAL A 72 7.18 20.37 5.56
N LYS A 73 7.78 20.44 6.74
CA LYS A 73 9.24 20.56 6.90
C LYS A 73 9.93 19.25 7.26
N ILE A 74 9.25 18.44 8.04
CA ILE A 74 9.78 17.19 8.57
C ILE A 74 8.77 16.08 8.40
N THR A 75 9.28 14.87 8.23
CA THR A 75 8.49 13.66 8.33
C THR A 75 8.98 12.85 9.52
N THR A 76 8.04 12.36 10.32
CA THR A 76 8.34 11.58 11.53
C THR A 76 7.78 10.18 11.41
N PHE A 77 8.63 9.17 11.56
CA PHE A 77 8.27 7.77 11.69
C PHE A 77 8.44 7.36 13.15
N THR A 78 7.35 6.92 13.78
CA THR A 78 7.33 6.43 15.16
C THR A 78 6.94 4.96 15.17
N PHE A 79 7.88 4.12 15.57
CA PHE A 79 7.71 2.69 15.74
C PHE A 79 7.32 2.44 17.20
N SER A 80 6.11 1.96 17.43
CA SER A 80 5.64 1.64 18.78
C SER A 80 6.23 0.31 19.22
N GLY A 81 6.88 0.26 20.38
CA GLY A 81 7.62 -0.91 20.86
C GLY A 81 9.06 -0.56 21.22
N ILE A 82 9.72 -1.46 21.94
CA ILE A 82 11.11 -1.29 22.37
C ILE A 82 11.99 -2.03 21.37
N ALA A 83 12.81 -1.30 20.62
CA ALA A 83 13.82 -1.91 19.77
C ALA A 83 14.75 -2.82 20.59
N ASP A 84 15.05 -3.99 20.07
CA ASP A 84 15.95 -4.99 20.62
C ASP A 84 17.36 -4.91 19.98
N PHE A 85 17.71 -3.73 19.47
CA PHE A 85 19.04 -3.42 18.95
C PHE A 85 19.54 -2.10 19.52
N THR A 86 20.86 -1.93 19.53
CA THR A 86 21.51 -0.71 20.01
C THR A 86 21.92 0.23 18.87
N ILE A 87 22.26 1.47 19.21
CA ILE A 87 22.84 2.43 18.25
C ILE A 87 24.17 1.92 17.69
N ASP A 88 24.98 1.26 18.50
CA ASP A 88 26.30 0.78 18.08
C ASP A 88 26.16 -0.37 17.05
N GLU A 89 25.19 -1.28 17.26
CA GLU A 89 24.83 -2.31 16.27
C GLU A 89 24.29 -1.70 14.97
N LEU A 90 23.44 -0.67 15.09
CA LEU A 90 22.88 0.01 13.93
C LEU A 90 23.97 0.73 13.11
N GLU A 91 24.91 1.40 13.78
CA GLU A 91 26.07 2.03 13.14
C GLU A 91 26.94 0.98 12.43
N GLN A 92 27.22 -0.15 13.10
CA GLN A 92 27.99 -1.23 12.51
C GLN A 92 27.35 -1.76 11.22
N VAL A 93 26.04 -2.02 11.23
CA VAL A 93 25.28 -2.51 10.05
C VAL A 93 25.12 -1.42 8.97
N PHE A 94 25.04 -0.15 9.38
CA PHE A 94 24.96 0.97 8.44
C PHE A 94 26.18 1.02 7.52
N PHE A 95 27.39 0.87 8.08
CA PHE A 95 28.62 0.91 7.30
C PHE A 95 29.07 -0.46 6.74
N ASN A 96 28.44 -1.56 7.18
CA ASN A 96 28.76 -2.93 6.75
C ASN A 96 27.49 -3.68 6.28
N PRO A 97 27.01 -3.42 5.05
CA PRO A 97 25.74 -3.97 4.56
C PRO A 97 25.74 -5.51 4.45
N ASP A 98 26.89 -6.15 4.22
CA ASP A 98 26.99 -7.60 4.02
C ASP A 98 26.90 -8.43 5.32
N HIS A 99 26.86 -7.76 6.48
CA HIS A 99 27.10 -8.41 7.78
C HIS A 99 25.89 -8.45 8.73
N SER A 100 24.68 -8.11 8.27
CA SER A 100 23.51 -8.18 9.14
C SER A 100 22.77 -9.53 9.05
N PRO A 101 22.77 -10.35 10.11
CA PRO A 101 21.88 -11.51 10.17
C PRO A 101 20.41 -11.13 10.41
N ARG A 102 20.13 -9.84 10.66
CA ARG A 102 18.85 -9.31 11.09
C ARG A 102 18.15 -8.56 9.95
N THR A 103 17.05 -9.10 9.48
CA THR A 103 16.28 -8.55 8.36
C THR A 103 15.72 -7.15 8.66
N ASP A 104 15.25 -6.92 9.89
CA ASP A 104 14.71 -5.63 10.32
C ASP A 104 15.76 -4.50 10.30
N LEU A 105 16.97 -4.76 10.83
CA LEU A 105 18.10 -3.84 10.75
C LEU A 105 18.61 -3.63 9.33
N ALA A 106 18.63 -4.69 8.51
CA ALA A 106 18.99 -4.58 7.10
C ALA A 106 18.04 -3.63 6.35
N HIS A 107 16.73 -3.73 6.59
CA HIS A 107 15.74 -2.82 6.01
C HIS A 107 15.91 -1.38 6.50
N LEU A 108 16.07 -1.17 7.82
CA LEU A 108 16.26 0.16 8.41
C LEU A 108 17.51 0.85 7.88
N THR A 109 18.66 0.18 7.93
CA THR A 109 19.93 0.76 7.46
C THR A 109 19.94 1.00 5.97
N THR A 110 19.26 0.16 5.18
CA THR A 110 19.05 0.41 3.74
C THR A 110 18.24 1.68 3.50
N ALA A 111 17.15 1.89 4.25
CA ALA A 111 16.41 3.14 4.18
C ALA A 111 17.28 4.35 4.54
N LEU A 112 18.03 4.27 5.64
CA LEU A 112 18.91 5.35 6.12
C LEU A 112 20.01 5.70 5.12
N ARG A 113 20.64 4.69 4.49
CA ARG A 113 21.67 4.91 3.46
C ARG A 113 21.11 5.65 2.25
N VAL A 114 19.94 5.25 1.77
CA VAL A 114 19.27 5.92 0.64
C VAL A 114 18.87 7.35 1.01
N MET A 115 18.27 7.54 2.19
CA MET A 115 17.90 8.89 2.64
C MET A 115 19.12 9.79 2.79
N GLY A 116 20.19 9.28 3.40
CA GLY A 116 21.40 10.04 3.69
C GLY A 116 22.27 10.32 2.47
N TYR A 117 22.69 9.28 1.76
CA TYR A 117 23.66 9.40 0.66
C TYR A 117 23.03 9.68 -0.71
N ASN A 118 21.86 9.10 -1.02
CA ASN A 118 21.25 9.27 -2.34
C ASN A 118 20.34 10.50 -2.41
N ASN A 119 19.47 10.66 -1.42
CA ASN A 119 18.49 11.74 -1.42
C ASN A 119 18.97 12.98 -0.64
N MET A 120 20.12 12.90 0.05
CA MET A 120 20.71 13.99 0.83
C MET A 120 19.75 14.61 1.85
N HIS A 121 18.87 13.81 2.46
CA HIS A 121 18.00 14.27 3.53
C HIS A 121 18.68 14.09 4.89
N PRO A 122 18.87 15.16 5.69
CA PRO A 122 19.37 15.04 7.03
C PRO A 122 18.33 14.36 7.90
N PHE A 123 18.79 13.44 8.74
CA PHE A 123 17.92 12.68 9.61
C PHE A 123 18.47 12.57 11.03
N TRP A 124 17.56 12.28 11.93
CA TRP A 124 17.80 12.04 13.35
C TRP A 124 17.02 10.79 13.75
N LEU A 125 17.72 9.81 14.30
CA LEU A 125 17.17 8.52 14.72
C LEU A 125 17.46 8.31 16.20
N GLN A 126 16.41 8.19 17.01
CA GLN A 126 16.51 7.77 18.40
C GLN A 126 15.99 6.34 18.55
N VAL A 127 16.83 5.49 19.15
CA VAL A 127 16.50 4.11 19.52
C VAL A 127 15.79 4.09 20.88
N SER A 128 14.85 3.17 21.06
CA SER A 128 14.07 3.04 22.29
C SER A 128 14.97 2.82 23.51
N GLY A 129 14.71 3.52 24.60
CA GLY A 129 15.48 3.37 25.85
C GLY A 129 16.90 3.96 25.82
N GLU A 130 17.41 4.45 24.69
CA GLU A 130 18.73 5.09 24.61
C GLU A 130 18.66 6.63 24.78
N ASP A 131 19.67 7.17 25.47
CA ASP A 131 19.92 8.60 25.62
C ASP A 131 20.84 9.16 24.51
N ARG A 132 21.12 8.35 23.50
CA ARG A 132 21.88 8.70 22.30
C ARG A 132 20.96 8.65 21.08
N ALA A 133 21.34 9.37 20.03
CA ALA A 133 20.69 9.33 18.72
C ALA A 133 21.74 9.35 17.62
N LEU A 134 21.43 8.66 16.54
CA LEU A 134 22.20 8.71 15.31
C LEU A 134 21.72 9.89 14.46
N VAL A 135 22.65 10.74 14.05
CA VAL A 135 22.37 11.95 13.28
C VAL A 135 23.16 11.93 12.00
N TRP A 136 22.48 12.20 10.88
CA TRP A 136 23.11 12.48 9.60
C TRP A 136 22.89 13.95 9.26
N ASP A 137 23.97 14.71 9.18
CA ASP A 137 23.94 16.14 8.87
C ASP A 137 24.12 16.46 7.38
N GLY A 138 24.35 15.42 6.56
CA GLY A 138 24.64 15.52 5.13
C GLY A 138 26.05 15.23 4.71
N GLU A 139 26.98 15.41 5.63
CA GLU A 139 28.39 15.21 5.39
C GLU A 139 28.87 14.00 6.16
N ARG A 140 28.39 13.84 7.39
CA ARG A 140 28.81 12.78 8.28
C ARG A 140 27.68 12.25 9.14
N MET A 141 27.89 11.00 9.55
CA MET A 141 27.11 10.36 10.59
C MET A 141 27.76 10.64 11.94
N ALA A 142 26.97 11.03 12.93
CA ALA A 142 27.44 11.29 14.28
C ALA A 142 26.45 10.77 15.32
N VAL A 143 26.97 10.24 16.42
CA VAL A 143 26.16 9.88 17.59
C VAL A 143 26.11 11.07 18.53
N THR A 144 24.90 11.54 18.87
CA THR A 144 24.68 12.72 19.72
C THR A 144 23.79 12.36 20.90
N ALA A 145 24.05 12.93 22.07
CA ALA A 145 23.16 12.79 23.23
C ALA A 145 21.77 13.39 22.92
N THR A 146 20.71 12.67 23.29
CA THR A 146 19.33 13.12 23.15
C THR A 146 18.91 13.93 24.37
N ARG A 147 17.94 14.82 24.18
CA ARG A 147 17.30 15.48 25.32
C ARG A 147 16.27 14.51 25.91
N PRO A 148 16.31 14.20 27.22
CA PRO A 148 15.53 13.11 27.82
C PRO A 148 14.00 13.27 27.74
N ASN A 149 13.47 14.43 27.34
CA ASN A 149 12.03 14.71 27.35
C ASN A 149 11.37 14.87 25.96
N ARG A 150 12.05 14.55 24.86
CA ARG A 150 11.48 14.79 23.51
C ARG A 150 10.79 13.59 22.86
N VAL A 151 11.06 12.36 23.31
CA VAL A 151 10.55 11.15 22.66
C VAL A 151 10.07 10.14 23.69
N ASN A 152 9.06 9.37 23.33
CA ASN A 152 8.55 8.28 24.15
C ASN A 152 9.64 7.19 24.27
N PRO A 153 10.11 6.84 25.49
CA PRO A 153 11.17 5.85 25.68
C PRO A 153 10.80 4.45 25.17
N ALA A 154 9.50 4.16 25.00
CA ALA A 154 8.98 2.91 24.47
C ALA A 154 8.69 2.97 22.95
N SER A 155 9.45 3.80 22.22
CA SER A 155 9.34 3.90 20.76
C SER A 155 10.69 4.16 20.11
N LEU A 156 10.86 3.71 18.87
CA LEU A 156 11.95 4.16 18.01
C LEU A 156 11.41 5.29 17.13
N SER A 157 12.14 6.39 17.06
CA SER A 157 11.71 7.61 16.37
C SER A 157 12.74 8.02 15.34
N LEU A 158 12.32 8.06 14.08
CA LEU A 158 13.09 8.61 12.97
C LEU A 158 12.44 9.90 12.49
N VAL A 159 13.21 10.98 12.47
CA VAL A 159 12.79 12.28 11.98
C VAL A 159 13.75 12.70 10.87
N PHE A 160 13.24 13.10 9.71
CA PHE A 160 14.09 13.68 8.68
C PHE A 160 13.47 14.93 8.08
N SER A 161 14.33 15.78 7.49
CA SER A 161 13.91 16.98 6.78
C SER A 161 13.40 16.64 5.39
N ASN A 162 12.22 17.15 5.04
CA ASN A 162 11.68 17.01 3.68
C ASN A 162 12.48 17.80 2.65
N TYR A 163 13.43 18.64 3.08
CA TYR A 163 14.33 19.37 2.21
C TYR A 163 15.70 18.68 2.17
N PRO A 164 16.22 18.38 0.96
CA PRO A 164 17.60 17.98 0.77
C PRO A 164 18.57 19.06 1.22
N ILE A 165 19.82 18.68 1.42
CA ILE A 165 20.87 19.59 1.88
C ILE A 165 21.26 20.54 0.75
N GLY A 166 21.49 21.80 1.11
CA GLY A 166 21.66 22.90 0.17
C GLY A 166 20.32 23.52 -0.28
N GLU A 167 19.20 22.81 -0.13
CA GLU A 167 17.87 23.35 -0.36
C GLU A 167 17.30 23.92 0.94
N THR A 168 17.67 25.15 1.28
CA THR A 168 16.97 25.85 2.36
C THR A 168 15.64 26.42 1.85
N PRO A 169 14.60 26.50 2.71
CA PRO A 169 13.46 27.36 2.48
C PRO A 169 13.94 28.81 2.42
N GLY A 170 14.43 29.26 1.26
CA GLY A 170 14.81 30.64 1.04
C GLY A 170 13.62 31.57 1.26
N ALA A 171 13.85 32.89 1.24
CA ALA A 171 12.91 33.98 1.54
C ALA A 171 11.55 33.98 0.78
N LYS A 172 11.24 32.94 -0.01
CA LYS A 172 9.94 32.67 -0.62
C LYS A 172 9.32 31.40 -0.04
N GLY A 173 8.98 31.43 1.26
CA GLY A 173 8.39 30.30 2.01
C GLY A 173 7.15 29.65 1.38
N TYR A 174 6.51 30.30 0.41
CA TYR A 174 5.44 29.72 -0.40
C TYR A 174 5.90 28.50 -1.23
N PHE A 175 7.07 28.57 -1.87
CA PHE A 175 7.58 27.45 -2.68
C PHE A 175 8.03 26.27 -1.81
N ALA A 176 8.59 26.56 -0.63
CA ALA A 176 8.97 25.53 0.33
C ALA A 176 7.75 24.72 0.83
N ASN A 177 6.60 25.38 0.99
CA ASN A 177 5.36 24.70 1.35
C ASN A 177 4.84 23.80 0.21
N MET A 178 4.97 24.24 -1.05
CA MET A 178 4.58 23.43 -2.20
C MET A 178 5.47 22.19 -2.36
N ILE A 179 6.78 22.32 -2.17
CA ILE A 179 7.73 21.19 -2.21
C ILE A 179 7.38 20.16 -1.13
N GLY A 180 7.20 20.61 0.12
CA GLY A 180 6.81 19.72 1.21
C GLY A 180 5.45 19.05 0.99
N ALA A 181 4.46 19.78 0.45
CA ALA A 181 3.16 19.21 0.12
C ALA A 181 3.24 18.15 -0.99
N GLY A 182 4.05 18.40 -2.04
CA GLY A 182 4.30 17.43 -3.10
C GLY A 182 4.96 16.15 -2.56
N PHE A 183 6.00 16.30 -1.76
CA PHE A 183 6.68 15.20 -1.09
C PHE A 183 5.73 14.35 -0.23
N ASN A 184 4.88 15.00 0.58
CA ASN A 184 3.90 14.31 1.42
C ASN A 184 2.84 13.59 0.58
N ALA A 185 2.39 14.19 -0.53
CA ALA A 185 1.45 13.55 -1.44
C ALA A 185 2.07 12.31 -2.10
N ASP A 186 3.34 12.37 -2.49
CA ASP A 186 4.06 11.23 -3.05
C ASP A 186 4.23 10.09 -2.03
N LEU A 187 4.64 10.40 -0.79
CA LEU A 187 4.72 9.39 0.27
C LEU A 187 3.35 8.77 0.57
N THR A 188 2.31 9.58 0.68
CA THR A 188 0.94 9.09 0.91
C THR A 188 0.50 8.16 -0.21
N ARG A 189 0.79 8.51 -1.46
CA ARG A 189 0.50 7.67 -2.63
C ARG A 189 1.26 6.35 -2.55
N ILE A 190 2.55 6.39 -2.22
CA ILE A 190 3.40 5.20 -2.09
C ILE A 190 2.87 4.26 -0.99
N PHE A 191 2.55 4.78 0.20
CA PHE A 191 2.00 3.93 1.26
C PHE A 191 0.64 3.35 0.91
N THR A 192 -0.23 4.15 0.28
CA THR A 192 -1.55 3.66 -0.14
C THR A 192 -1.41 2.54 -1.18
N GLN A 193 -0.51 2.71 -2.14
CA GLN A 193 -0.30 1.75 -3.22
C GLN A 193 0.35 0.46 -2.69
N TYR A 194 1.42 0.55 -1.90
CA TYR A 194 2.27 -0.60 -1.60
C TYR A 194 2.16 -1.13 -0.17
N ALA A 195 1.71 -0.34 0.81
CA ALA A 195 1.75 -0.72 2.23
C ALA A 195 0.36 -1.05 2.82
N HIS A 196 -0.68 -1.12 2.01
CA HIS A 196 -2.03 -1.48 2.46
C HIS A 196 -2.14 -2.93 2.98
N VAL A 197 -1.19 -3.78 2.60
CA VAL A 197 -0.99 -5.16 3.06
C VAL A 197 -0.18 -5.29 4.36
N CYS A 198 0.13 -4.18 5.04
CA CYS A 198 0.92 -4.21 6.26
C CYS A 198 0.17 -4.95 7.39
N PRO A 199 0.75 -6.02 7.99
CA PRO A 199 0.10 -6.76 9.06
C PRO A 199 0.15 -6.07 10.42
N LYS A 200 0.85 -4.93 10.51
CA LYS A 200 0.89 -4.09 11.70
C LYS A 200 0.08 -2.83 11.46
N PRO A 201 -0.59 -2.28 12.48
CA PRO A 201 -1.25 -0.99 12.37
C PRO A 201 -0.32 0.06 11.74
N LEU A 202 -0.72 0.55 10.57
CA LEU A 202 0.01 1.55 9.80
C LEU A 202 -0.84 2.82 9.73
N ILE A 203 -0.39 3.85 10.45
CA ILE A 203 -1.13 5.11 10.58
C ILE A 203 -0.34 6.20 9.87
N VAL A 204 -0.93 6.85 8.87
CA VAL A 204 -0.35 8.00 8.16
C VAL A 204 -1.26 9.20 8.36
N ASP A 205 -0.76 10.27 8.97
CA ASP A 205 -1.52 11.48 9.33
C ASP A 205 -2.83 11.18 10.06
N GLY A 206 -2.78 10.23 11.00
CA GLY A 206 -3.94 9.79 11.79
C GLY A 206 -4.91 8.85 11.05
N ARG A 207 -4.67 8.54 9.76
CA ARG A 207 -5.47 7.59 8.99
C ARG A 207 -4.81 6.22 8.93
N ARG A 208 -5.59 5.16 9.20
CA ARG A 208 -5.14 3.76 9.01
C ARG A 208 -5.06 3.42 7.52
N LEU A 209 -3.94 2.84 7.09
CA LEU A 209 -3.74 2.38 5.71
C LEU A 209 -3.67 0.86 5.58
N ASP A 210 -3.45 0.13 6.69
CA ASP A 210 -3.32 -1.33 6.78
C ASP A 210 -4.66 -2.08 6.61
N ALA A 211 -5.25 -1.99 5.41
CA ALA A 211 -6.43 -2.74 5.04
C ALA A 211 -6.37 -3.19 3.58
N LEU A 212 -6.72 -4.45 3.31
CA LEU A 212 -6.78 -4.96 1.93
C LEU A 212 -7.77 -4.19 1.07
N GLN A 213 -8.85 -3.68 1.67
CA GLN A 213 -9.83 -2.84 0.98
C GLN A 213 -9.27 -1.49 0.53
N ASN A 214 -8.08 -1.08 0.98
CA ASN A 214 -7.41 0.13 0.49
C ASN A 214 -6.56 -0.11 -0.77
N ASP A 215 -6.55 -1.34 -1.31
CA ASP A 215 -5.89 -1.63 -2.58
C ASP A 215 -6.36 -0.64 -3.67
N SER A 216 -5.40 -0.03 -4.37
CA SER A 216 -5.69 1.06 -5.32
C SER A 216 -6.38 0.60 -6.59
N SER A 217 -6.29 -0.70 -6.91
CA SER A 217 -6.76 -1.30 -8.17
C SER A 217 -8.12 -1.97 -7.97
N HIS A 218 -8.29 -2.74 -6.91
CA HIS A 218 -9.46 -3.59 -6.65
C HIS A 218 -10.18 -3.24 -5.34
N GLY A 219 -9.61 -2.39 -4.50
CA GLY A 219 -10.22 -1.91 -3.26
C GLY A 219 -11.28 -0.82 -3.45
N PHE A 220 -11.56 -0.06 -2.38
CA PHE A 220 -12.43 1.11 -2.44
C PHE A 220 -11.70 2.30 -3.05
N GLY A 221 -11.99 2.57 -4.32
CA GLY A 221 -11.36 3.65 -5.06
C GLY A 221 -12.35 4.58 -5.77
N PRO A 222 -11.84 5.66 -6.40
CA PRO A 222 -12.64 6.50 -7.29
C PRO A 222 -12.96 5.83 -8.64
N MET A 223 -12.28 4.72 -8.96
CA MET A 223 -12.39 3.99 -10.23
C MET A 223 -12.86 2.54 -10.04
N SER A 224 -12.83 2.03 -8.81
CA SER A 224 -13.07 0.63 -8.48
C SER A 224 -14.06 0.53 -7.31
N GLN A 225 -14.97 -0.43 -7.42
CA GLN A 225 -15.92 -0.78 -6.39
C GLN A 225 -15.69 -2.23 -5.97
N LEU A 226 -15.21 -2.44 -4.75
CA LEU A 226 -15.05 -3.77 -4.17
C LEU A 226 -16.40 -4.48 -4.05
N LEU A 227 -16.52 -5.61 -4.74
CA LEU A 227 -17.68 -6.50 -4.72
C LEU A 227 -17.50 -7.64 -3.71
N VAL A 228 -16.31 -8.24 -3.66
CA VAL A 228 -16.01 -9.39 -2.80
C VAL A 228 -14.62 -9.22 -2.23
N LEU A 229 -14.47 -9.51 -0.95
CA LEU A 229 -13.19 -9.75 -0.29
C LEU A 229 -13.27 -11.14 0.34
N GLY A 230 -12.40 -12.04 -0.11
CA GLY A 230 -12.36 -13.41 0.39
C GLY A 230 -10.95 -13.89 0.70
N PHE A 231 -10.90 -15.00 1.42
CA PHE A 231 -9.67 -15.60 1.93
C PHE A 231 -9.68 -17.11 1.75
N ARG A 232 -8.52 -17.71 1.51
CA ARG A 232 -8.32 -19.15 1.42
C ARG A 232 -7.04 -19.56 2.12
N ASP A 233 -7.08 -20.74 2.72
CA ASP A 233 -5.88 -21.47 3.10
C ASP A 233 -5.53 -22.47 2.00
N CYS A 234 -4.23 -22.60 1.75
CA CYS A 234 -3.68 -23.56 0.79
C CYS A 234 -2.31 -23.98 1.32
N ASP A 235 -2.11 -25.28 1.52
CA ASP A 235 -0.87 -25.82 2.08
C ASP A 235 0.33 -25.62 1.12
N ASP A 236 0.05 -25.45 -0.17
CA ASP A 236 1.07 -25.21 -1.20
C ASP A 236 1.56 -23.76 -1.27
N LEU A 237 0.92 -22.84 -0.53
CA LEU A 237 1.23 -21.41 -0.49
C LEU A 237 1.61 -20.97 0.94
N PRO A 238 2.68 -20.15 1.12
CA PRO A 238 3.00 -19.62 2.44
C PRO A 238 1.91 -18.68 2.95
N ARG A 239 1.69 -18.70 4.27
CA ARG A 239 0.72 -17.83 4.94
C ARG A 239 1.18 -16.38 4.96
N LEU A 240 0.21 -15.49 4.82
CA LEU A 240 0.29 -14.05 5.00
C LEU A 240 -0.44 -13.66 6.27
N SER A 241 0.11 -12.73 7.03
CA SER A 241 -0.62 -12.06 8.10
C SER A 241 -1.56 -11.01 7.50
N ILE A 242 -2.82 -11.00 7.93
CA ILE A 242 -3.83 -10.09 7.43
C ILE A 242 -3.71 -8.72 8.11
N PRO A 243 -3.79 -7.61 7.34
CA PRO A 243 -3.77 -6.27 7.90
C PRO A 243 -4.93 -6.08 8.90
N PRO A 244 -4.66 -5.62 10.13
CA PRO A 244 -5.64 -5.67 11.21
C PRO A 244 -6.85 -4.75 10.95
N HIS A 245 -6.71 -3.69 10.16
CA HIS A 245 -7.85 -2.84 9.81
C HIS A 245 -8.78 -3.48 8.77
N THR A 246 -8.33 -4.52 8.05
CA THR A 246 -9.17 -5.32 7.14
C THR A 246 -10.36 -5.94 7.87
N LEU A 247 -10.15 -6.35 9.13
CA LEU A 247 -11.13 -7.04 9.96
C LEU A 247 -12.16 -6.10 10.60
N GLN A 248 -11.97 -4.79 10.52
CA GLN A 248 -12.79 -3.80 11.25
C GLN A 248 -14.02 -3.31 10.46
N ASN A 249 -14.48 -4.08 9.47
CA ASN A 249 -15.62 -3.75 8.61
C ASN A 249 -15.60 -2.29 8.11
N LEU A 250 -14.55 -1.96 7.34
CA LEU A 250 -14.38 -0.65 6.73
C LEU A 250 -15.59 -0.24 5.89
N LYS A 251 -16.15 0.94 6.18
CA LYS A 251 -17.13 1.58 5.32
C LYS A 251 -16.42 2.28 4.16
N PRO A 252 -16.97 2.25 2.93
CA PRO A 252 -16.39 2.96 1.80
C PRO A 252 -16.29 4.47 2.10
N VAL A 253 -15.10 5.04 1.89
CA VAL A 253 -14.76 6.43 2.25
C VAL A 253 -15.49 7.46 1.36
N ASN A 254 -15.91 7.06 0.16
CA ASN A 254 -16.62 7.92 -0.79
C ASN A 254 -18.04 7.40 -1.06
N VAL A 255 -19.00 7.97 -0.33
CA VAL A 255 -20.46 7.69 -0.38
C VAL A 255 -21.13 8.16 -1.70
N ALA A 256 -20.36 8.37 -2.79
CA ALA A 256 -20.93 8.78 -4.07
C ALA A 256 -21.57 7.62 -4.84
N VAL A 257 -21.27 6.37 -4.46
CA VAL A 257 -21.95 5.16 -4.96
C VAL A 257 -23.09 4.84 -3.98
N GLU A 258 -24.26 5.42 -4.24
CA GLU A 258 -25.46 5.29 -3.39
C GLU A 258 -25.89 3.82 -3.17
N GLY A 259 -25.89 3.40 -1.90
CA GLY A 259 -26.95 2.63 -1.23
C GLY A 259 -27.22 1.16 -1.60
N ARG A 260 -26.81 0.65 -2.76
CA ARG A 260 -27.07 -0.77 -3.15
C ARG A 260 -25.82 -1.61 -3.30
N LEU A 261 -24.80 -1.08 -3.98
CA LEU A 261 -23.52 -1.78 -4.14
C LEU A 261 -22.72 -1.82 -2.83
N SER A 262 -22.92 -0.85 -1.94
CA SER A 262 -22.32 -0.85 -0.60
C SER A 262 -22.90 -1.95 0.28
N THR A 263 -24.23 -2.06 0.34
CA THR A 263 -24.94 -3.12 1.10
C THR A 263 -24.62 -4.50 0.51
N ALA A 264 -24.55 -4.58 -0.82
CA ALA A 264 -24.10 -5.77 -1.52
C ALA A 264 -22.67 -6.19 -1.11
N SER A 265 -21.74 -5.24 -1.13
CA SER A 265 -20.34 -5.45 -0.71
C SER A 265 -20.21 -5.82 0.77
N GLU A 266 -21.12 -5.34 1.64
CA GLU A 266 -21.13 -5.71 3.05
C GLU A 266 -21.62 -7.16 3.25
N ALA A 267 -22.64 -7.60 2.51
CA ALA A 267 -23.19 -8.95 2.60
C ALA A 267 -22.24 -10.06 2.08
N THR A 268 -21.32 -9.71 1.18
CA THR A 268 -20.39 -10.64 0.52
C THR A 268 -19.02 -10.72 1.19
N ARG A 269 -18.79 -9.93 2.25
CA ARG A 269 -17.55 -9.99 3.02
C ARG A 269 -17.55 -11.24 3.87
N THR A 270 -16.89 -12.27 3.38
CA THR A 270 -16.56 -13.47 4.15
C THR A 270 -15.28 -13.23 4.92
N VAL A 271 -15.25 -12.23 5.81
CA VAL A 271 -14.12 -12.03 6.73
C VAL A 271 -14.34 -12.95 7.93
N PRO A 272 -13.56 -14.03 8.10
CA PRO A 272 -13.76 -14.92 9.24
C PRO A 272 -13.25 -14.23 10.50
N GLU A 273 -14.11 -14.10 11.51
CA GLU A 273 -13.92 -13.22 12.68
C GLU A 273 -12.69 -13.54 13.55
N HIS A 274 -11.95 -14.62 13.29
CA HIS A 274 -10.96 -15.17 14.23
C HIS A 274 -9.59 -15.54 13.65
N ARG A 275 -9.37 -15.45 12.33
CA ARG A 275 -8.07 -15.80 11.75
C ARG A 275 -7.35 -14.56 11.25
N THR A 276 -6.10 -14.43 11.68
CA THR A 276 -5.18 -13.35 11.30
C THR A 276 -4.20 -13.78 10.21
N HIS A 277 -4.29 -15.02 9.70
CA HIS A 277 -3.36 -15.56 8.72
C HIS A 277 -4.09 -16.39 7.67
N TYR A 278 -3.75 -16.18 6.40
CA TYR A 278 -4.24 -16.96 5.25
C TYR A 278 -3.17 -17.10 4.19
N SER A 279 -3.18 -18.20 3.43
CA SER A 279 -2.23 -18.36 2.32
C SER A 279 -2.58 -17.53 1.08
N PHE A 280 -3.84 -17.14 0.92
CA PHE A 280 -4.36 -16.45 -0.25
C PHE A 280 -5.49 -15.51 0.15
N ALA A 281 -5.44 -14.26 -0.32
CA ALA A 281 -6.55 -13.32 -0.25
C ALA A 281 -6.90 -12.83 -1.65
N TYR A 282 -8.17 -12.51 -1.89
CA TYR A 282 -8.61 -12.00 -3.18
C TYR A 282 -9.69 -10.93 -3.05
N LEU A 283 -9.67 -10.02 -4.01
CA LEU A 283 -10.63 -8.93 -4.18
C LEU A 283 -11.25 -9.05 -5.56
N ILE A 284 -12.57 -8.94 -5.66
CA ILE A 284 -13.27 -8.81 -6.93
C ILE A 284 -13.85 -7.41 -6.98
N ALA A 285 -13.58 -6.67 -8.04
CA ALA A 285 -14.01 -5.30 -8.20
C ALA A 285 -14.74 -5.07 -9.51
N ALA A 286 -15.71 -4.16 -9.49
CA ALA A 286 -16.28 -3.56 -10.70
C ALA A 286 -15.67 -2.18 -10.93
N HIS A 287 -15.30 -1.89 -12.18
CA HIS A 287 -14.58 -0.68 -12.55
C HIS A 287 -15.52 0.36 -13.16
N MET A 288 -15.76 1.43 -12.42
CA MET A 288 -16.63 2.52 -12.84
C MET A 288 -16.18 3.87 -12.26
N LYS A 289 -16.28 4.92 -13.08
CA LYS A 289 -15.99 6.30 -12.67
C LYS A 289 -17.17 7.20 -12.95
N ARG A 290 -17.43 8.11 -12.02
CA ARG A 290 -18.35 9.23 -12.23
C ARG A 290 -17.66 10.29 -13.08
N VAL A 291 -18.13 10.50 -14.31
CA VAL A 291 -17.63 11.52 -15.23
C VAL A 291 -18.66 12.63 -15.42
N LYS A 292 -18.20 13.87 -15.57
CA LYS A 292 -19.08 15.00 -15.90
C LYS A 292 -19.37 14.97 -17.40
N GLN A 293 -20.64 14.86 -17.78
CA GLN A 293 -21.12 14.93 -19.16
C GLN A 293 -22.13 16.08 -19.28
N GLY A 294 -21.64 17.23 -19.76
CA GLY A 294 -22.40 18.48 -19.76
C GLY A 294 -22.67 18.98 -18.34
N LYS A 295 -23.95 19.17 -18.00
CA LYS A 295 -24.39 19.59 -16.65
C LYS A 295 -24.62 18.41 -15.69
N ASN A 296 -24.62 17.19 -16.21
CA ASN A 296 -24.92 15.99 -15.46
C ASN A 296 -23.64 15.19 -15.17
N TYR A 297 -23.73 14.32 -14.18
CA TYR A 297 -22.71 13.29 -13.96
C TYR A 297 -23.27 11.94 -14.38
N VAL A 298 -22.46 11.17 -15.08
CA VAL A 298 -22.81 9.84 -15.57
C VAL A 298 -21.74 8.86 -15.11
N TRP A 299 -22.15 7.67 -14.73
CA TRP A 299 -21.22 6.57 -14.47
C TRP A 299 -20.75 6.00 -15.80
N LYS A 300 -19.43 6.03 -16.02
CA LYS A 300 -18.80 5.32 -17.13
C LYS A 300 -18.06 4.11 -16.60
N ASP A 301 -18.19 3.04 -17.36
CA ASP A 301 -17.47 1.81 -17.11
C ASP A 301 -16.04 1.95 -17.61
N PHE A 302 -15.11 1.32 -16.90
CA PHE A 302 -13.71 1.24 -17.29
C PHE A 302 -13.28 -0.22 -17.26
N GLU A 303 -12.15 -0.51 -17.89
CA GLU A 303 -11.58 -1.84 -17.91
C GLU A 303 -10.50 -1.91 -16.83
N GLY A 304 -10.54 -2.97 -16.02
CA GLY A 304 -9.54 -3.28 -15.03
C GLY A 304 -8.85 -4.61 -15.36
N THR A 305 -7.58 -4.70 -15.01
CA THR A 305 -6.79 -5.92 -15.21
C THR A 305 -6.91 -6.82 -13.99
N CYS A 306 -6.82 -8.14 -14.21
CA CYS A 306 -6.68 -9.08 -13.09
C CYS A 306 -5.22 -9.18 -12.71
N THR A 307 -4.89 -9.05 -11.43
CA THR A 307 -3.51 -8.97 -10.98
C THR A 307 -3.25 -9.92 -9.82
N VAL A 308 -1.98 -10.28 -9.66
CA VAL A 308 -1.43 -10.86 -8.44
C VAL A 308 -0.46 -9.86 -7.82
N SER A 309 -0.65 -9.57 -6.54
CA SER A 309 0.19 -8.71 -5.74
C SER A 309 1.05 -9.59 -4.83
N TRP A 310 2.36 -9.52 -5.04
CA TRP A 310 3.36 -10.27 -4.28
C TRP A 310 3.78 -9.48 -3.05
N VAL A 311 3.56 -10.06 -1.87
CA VAL A 311 3.79 -9.38 -0.59
C VAL A 311 5.04 -9.91 0.10
N LEU A 312 5.95 -9.02 0.46
CA LEU A 312 7.14 -9.31 1.26
C LEU A 312 7.23 -8.31 2.41
N ASP A 313 7.30 -8.81 3.65
CA ASP A 313 7.44 -8.00 4.87
C ASP A 313 6.39 -6.87 4.95
N GLY A 314 5.13 -7.19 4.62
CA GLY A 314 4.00 -6.28 4.74
C GLY A 314 3.92 -5.15 3.72
N ILE A 315 4.66 -5.27 2.60
CA ILE A 315 4.47 -4.42 1.43
C ILE A 315 4.26 -5.25 0.15
N VAL A 316 3.54 -4.71 -0.82
CA VAL A 316 3.51 -5.20 -2.19
C VAL A 316 4.83 -4.84 -2.84
N ILE A 317 5.62 -5.84 -3.23
CA ILE A 317 6.88 -5.62 -3.95
C ILE A 317 6.67 -5.62 -5.45
N GLN A 318 5.76 -6.44 -5.96
CA GLN A 318 5.55 -6.63 -7.39
C GLN A 318 4.09 -6.94 -7.68
N GLU A 319 3.57 -6.41 -8.78
CA GLU A 319 2.28 -6.78 -9.33
C GLU A 319 2.46 -7.40 -10.71
N GLU A 320 1.73 -8.48 -11.00
CA GLU A 320 1.72 -9.14 -12.30
C GLU A 320 0.30 -9.34 -12.79
N ALA A 321 0.09 -9.21 -14.11
CA ALA A 321 -1.20 -9.48 -14.70
C ALA A 321 -1.47 -11.00 -14.76
N LEU A 322 -2.62 -11.43 -14.25
CA LEU A 322 -3.12 -12.80 -14.36
C LEU A 322 -3.74 -13.10 -15.72
N THR A 323 -4.33 -12.07 -16.33
CA THR A 323 -5.00 -12.13 -17.64
C THR A 323 -4.48 -11.01 -18.53
N SER A 324 -4.47 -11.24 -19.85
CA SER A 324 -4.02 -10.25 -20.83
C SER A 324 -5.09 -9.20 -21.20
N TRP A 325 -6.36 -9.48 -20.88
CA TRP A 325 -7.50 -8.67 -21.31
C TRP A 325 -8.12 -7.96 -20.11
N PRO A 326 -8.20 -6.61 -20.14
CA PRO A 326 -8.88 -5.87 -19.10
C PRO A 326 -10.40 -5.96 -19.30
N GLU A 327 -11.14 -6.02 -18.20
CA GLU A 327 -12.57 -6.30 -18.18
C GLU A 327 -13.30 -5.35 -17.23
N PHE A 328 -14.63 -5.26 -17.36
CA PHE A 328 -15.42 -4.40 -16.48
C PHE A 328 -15.35 -4.85 -15.01
N CYS A 329 -15.34 -6.16 -14.77
CA CYS A 329 -14.99 -6.75 -13.50
C CYS A 329 -13.61 -7.38 -13.60
N SER A 330 -12.79 -7.17 -12.58
CA SER A 330 -11.49 -7.82 -12.47
C SER A 330 -11.23 -8.30 -11.05
N ALA A 331 -10.26 -9.19 -10.91
CA ALA A 331 -9.86 -9.74 -9.63
C ALA A 331 -8.39 -9.45 -9.31
N GLY A 332 -8.12 -9.05 -8.09
CA GLY A 332 -6.79 -8.92 -7.53
C GLY A 332 -6.57 -10.05 -6.53
N CYS A 333 -5.47 -10.76 -6.59
CA CYS A 333 -5.09 -11.71 -5.54
C CYS A 333 -3.80 -11.28 -4.86
N ILE A 334 -3.66 -11.65 -3.60
CA ILE A 334 -2.58 -11.22 -2.71
C ILE A 334 -1.95 -12.47 -2.12
N ILE A 335 -0.67 -12.67 -2.42
CA ILE A 335 0.10 -13.87 -2.04
C ILE A 335 1.48 -13.53 -1.49
N SER A 336 2.03 -14.43 -0.69
CA SER A 336 3.35 -14.27 -0.09
C SER A 336 4.47 -14.46 -1.11
N ALA A 337 5.39 -13.51 -1.13
CA ALA A 337 6.69 -13.60 -1.79
C ALA A 337 7.75 -14.32 -0.94
N SER A 338 7.43 -14.70 0.30
CA SER A 338 8.41 -15.31 1.21
C SER A 338 9.01 -16.59 0.61
N GLY A 339 10.33 -16.71 0.73
CA GLY A 339 11.13 -17.81 0.17
C GLY A 339 11.44 -17.70 -1.33
N ILE A 340 10.94 -16.70 -2.04
CA ILE A 340 11.30 -16.45 -3.45
C ILE A 340 12.45 -15.43 -3.48
N PRO A 341 13.57 -15.71 -4.17
CA PRO A 341 14.65 -14.75 -4.32
C PRO A 341 14.20 -13.46 -5.02
N THR A 342 14.65 -12.32 -4.51
CA THR A 342 14.42 -11.01 -5.12
C THR A 342 15.65 -10.53 -5.90
N ASP A 343 15.48 -9.47 -6.69
CA ASP A 343 16.59 -8.68 -7.20
C ASP A 343 17.34 -7.93 -6.09
N ILE A 344 18.37 -7.17 -6.46
CA ILE A 344 19.21 -6.42 -5.52
C ILE A 344 18.46 -5.31 -4.76
N THR A 345 17.29 -4.89 -5.27
CA THR A 345 16.48 -3.85 -4.63
C THR A 345 15.55 -4.44 -3.57
N GLY A 346 15.20 -5.72 -3.72
CA GLY A 346 14.20 -6.38 -2.88
C GLY A 346 12.76 -6.02 -3.24
N PHE A 347 12.54 -5.31 -4.36
CA PHE A 347 11.22 -4.91 -4.85
C PHE A 347 10.83 -5.64 -6.14
N ARG A 348 11.57 -6.67 -6.53
CA ARG A 348 11.19 -7.49 -7.67
C ARG A 348 11.58 -8.93 -7.43
N LEU A 349 10.70 -9.86 -7.76
CA LEU A 349 11.00 -11.28 -7.75
C LEU A 349 11.94 -11.63 -8.90
N LYS A 350 12.87 -12.54 -8.64
CA LYS A 350 13.61 -13.22 -9.70
C LYS A 350 12.70 -14.28 -10.32
N THR A 351 12.60 -14.27 -11.65
CA THR A 351 11.84 -15.28 -12.37
C THR A 351 12.40 -16.68 -12.14
N GLY A 352 11.53 -17.59 -11.71
CA GLY A 352 11.91 -18.97 -11.39
C GLY A 352 10.70 -19.88 -11.23
N GLU A 353 10.97 -21.18 -11.06
CA GLU A 353 9.95 -22.23 -10.99
C GLU A 353 8.94 -21.99 -9.86
N GLU A 354 9.41 -21.59 -8.68
CA GLU A 354 8.53 -21.36 -7.52
C GLU A 354 7.56 -20.18 -7.74
N GLN A 355 8.00 -19.12 -8.41
CA GLN A 355 7.12 -18.00 -8.77
C GLN A 355 6.01 -18.46 -9.73
N MET A 356 6.37 -19.20 -10.78
CA MET A 356 5.42 -19.73 -11.76
C MET A 356 4.42 -20.71 -11.11
N ARG A 357 4.92 -21.62 -10.25
CA ARG A 357 4.09 -22.56 -9.50
C ARG A 357 3.05 -21.85 -8.64
N ARG A 358 3.45 -20.84 -7.86
CA ARG A 358 2.51 -20.08 -7.01
C ARG A 358 1.52 -19.27 -7.84
N LEU A 359 1.94 -18.76 -9.01
CA LEU A 359 1.06 -18.07 -9.95
C LEU A 359 -0.03 -19.01 -10.48
N GLU A 360 0.31 -20.23 -10.88
CA GLU A 360 -0.64 -21.25 -11.32
C GLU A 360 -1.63 -21.64 -10.22
N ILE A 361 -1.13 -21.89 -9.00
CA ILE A 361 -1.98 -22.18 -7.84
C ILE A 361 -2.95 -21.02 -7.58
N SER A 362 -2.47 -19.79 -7.67
CA SER A 362 -3.28 -18.59 -7.45
C SER A 362 -4.39 -18.44 -8.49
N LYS A 363 -4.12 -18.75 -9.76
CA LYS A 363 -5.13 -18.79 -10.83
C LYS A 363 -6.22 -19.82 -10.53
N ARG A 364 -5.81 -21.04 -10.15
CA ARG A 364 -6.75 -22.11 -9.77
C ARG A 364 -7.63 -21.71 -8.58
N LEU A 365 -7.03 -21.25 -7.49
CA LEU A 365 -7.75 -20.81 -6.29
C LEU A 365 -8.71 -19.64 -6.57
N LEU A 366 -8.32 -18.74 -7.46
CA LEU A 366 -9.16 -17.63 -7.88
C LEU A 366 -10.36 -18.13 -8.71
N ALA A 367 -10.14 -19.05 -9.65
CA ALA A 367 -11.22 -19.66 -10.43
C ALA A 367 -12.24 -20.38 -9.53
N GLU A 368 -11.77 -21.23 -8.61
CA GLU A 368 -12.61 -21.91 -7.60
C GLU A 368 -13.39 -20.90 -6.74
N SER A 369 -12.75 -19.78 -6.37
CA SER A 369 -13.41 -18.75 -5.56
C SER A 369 -14.46 -17.97 -6.35
N LEU A 370 -14.29 -17.80 -7.66
CA LEU A 370 -15.31 -17.21 -8.53
C LEU A 370 -16.52 -18.15 -8.68
N ASP A 371 -16.34 -19.47 -8.62
CA ASP A 371 -17.45 -20.44 -8.62
C ASP A 371 -18.36 -20.32 -7.41
N GLU A 372 -17.82 -19.98 -6.25
CA GLU A 372 -18.64 -19.67 -5.08
C GLU A 372 -19.38 -18.34 -5.20
N VAL A 373 -18.78 -17.36 -5.88
CA VAL A 373 -19.34 -16.02 -6.09
C VAL A 373 -20.52 -16.02 -7.07
N ASP A 374 -20.58 -16.97 -8.02
CA ASP A 374 -21.75 -17.13 -8.90
C ASP A 374 -23.03 -17.49 -8.15
N ASN A 375 -22.91 -18.03 -6.93
CA ASN A 375 -24.04 -18.29 -6.05
C ASN A 375 -24.48 -17.06 -5.25
N LEU A 376 -23.84 -15.89 -5.44
CA LEU A 376 -24.31 -14.65 -4.86
C LEU A 376 -25.65 -14.28 -5.48
N ASP A 377 -26.70 -14.47 -4.70
CA ASP A 377 -28.05 -14.09 -5.05
C ASP A 377 -28.16 -12.56 -5.08
N PHE A 378 -27.75 -11.96 -6.20
CA PHE A 378 -27.92 -10.55 -6.47
C PHE A 378 -29.41 -10.15 -6.38
N ASP A 379 -30.37 -11.08 -6.56
CA ASP A 379 -31.80 -10.78 -6.36
C ASP A 379 -32.17 -10.63 -4.88
N ALA A 380 -31.60 -11.45 -3.99
CA ALA A 380 -31.71 -11.29 -2.54
C ALA A 380 -31.08 -9.97 -2.07
N MET A 381 -29.91 -9.63 -2.60
CA MET A 381 -29.22 -8.37 -2.30
C MET A 381 -30.02 -7.15 -2.79
N ASP A 382 -30.65 -7.25 -3.96
CA ASP A 382 -31.59 -6.25 -4.47
C ASP A 382 -32.89 -6.17 -3.65
N ALA A 383 -33.38 -7.29 -3.10
CA ALA A 383 -34.57 -7.34 -2.26
C ALA A 383 -34.33 -6.69 -0.89
N GLU A 384 -33.16 -6.91 -0.29
CA GLU A 384 -32.75 -6.32 0.99
C GLU A 384 -32.45 -4.83 0.83
N GLY A 385 -31.72 -4.44 -0.22
CA GLY A 385 -31.53 -3.04 -0.58
C GLY A 385 -32.86 -2.31 -0.87
N ARG A 386 -33.88 -3.00 -1.40
CA ARG A 386 -35.24 -2.43 -1.57
C ARG A 386 -35.97 -2.24 -0.24
N LYS A 387 -35.76 -3.10 0.76
CA LYS A 387 -36.35 -2.96 2.10
C LYS A 387 -35.69 -1.80 2.86
N GLU A 388 -34.38 -1.71 2.84
CA GLU A 388 -33.61 -0.66 3.53
C GLU A 388 -33.88 0.73 2.92
N ASN A 389 -33.90 0.82 1.58
CA ASN A 389 -34.26 2.06 0.89
C ASN A 389 -35.74 2.43 1.04
N ARG A 390 -36.65 1.50 1.33
CA ARG A 390 -38.05 1.84 1.71
C ARG A 390 -38.10 2.47 3.10
N VAL A 391 -37.31 2.00 4.06
CA VAL A 391 -37.24 2.57 5.41
C VAL A 391 -36.55 3.94 5.39
N ILE A 392 -35.41 4.06 4.71
CA ILE A 392 -34.68 5.34 4.60
C ILE A 392 -35.46 6.33 3.71
N GLY A 393 -36.06 5.87 2.61
CA GLY A 393 -36.90 6.69 1.73
C GLY A 393 -38.20 7.15 2.39
N SER A 394 -38.77 6.38 3.32
CA SER A 394 -39.92 6.81 4.12
C SER A 394 -39.55 7.78 5.23
N ILE A 395 -38.40 7.61 5.89
CA ILE A 395 -37.89 8.56 6.89
C ILE A 395 -37.54 9.91 6.23
N ILE A 396 -36.86 9.88 5.07
CA ILE A 396 -36.52 11.10 4.30
C ILE A 396 -37.77 11.70 3.64
N GLY A 397 -38.72 10.88 3.19
CA GLY A 397 -40.01 11.34 2.65
C GLY A 397 -40.87 12.04 3.70
N VAL A 398 -40.92 11.52 4.93
CA VAL A 398 -41.63 12.15 6.06
C VAL A 398 -40.90 13.41 6.54
N ALA A 399 -39.56 13.40 6.60
CA ALA A 399 -38.77 14.60 6.91
C ALA A 399 -38.90 15.69 5.83
N GLY A 400 -38.99 15.29 4.55
CA GLY A 400 -39.23 16.17 3.40
C GLY A 400 -40.63 16.80 3.40
N LEU A 401 -41.66 16.05 3.82
CA LEU A 401 -43.03 16.56 3.99
C LEU A 401 -43.14 17.54 5.16
N MET A 402 -42.43 17.29 6.27
CA MET A 402 -42.43 18.18 7.43
C MET A 402 -41.65 19.48 7.19
N THR A 403 -40.61 19.45 6.36
CA THR A 403 -39.82 20.64 5.99
C THR A 403 -40.48 21.48 4.89
N ALA A 404 -41.31 20.88 4.03
CA ALA A 404 -42.12 21.59 3.03
C ALA A 404 -43.10 22.62 3.63
N LEU A 405 -43.53 22.41 4.88
CA LEU A 405 -44.41 23.32 5.61
C LEU A 405 -43.67 24.55 6.19
N VAL A 406 -42.34 24.50 6.28
CA VAL A 406 -41.53 25.55 6.91
C VAL A 406 -40.74 26.36 5.87
N ASN A 407 -40.32 25.75 4.76
CA ASN A 407 -39.65 26.47 3.67
C ASN A 407 -39.79 25.77 2.29
N PRO A 408 -40.66 26.28 1.40
CA PRO A 408 -40.93 25.64 0.10
C PRO A 408 -39.74 25.66 -0.89
N GLY A 409 -38.71 26.47 -0.64
CA GLY A 409 -37.51 26.52 -1.48
C GLY A 409 -36.57 25.31 -1.30
N PHE A 410 -36.63 24.63 -0.16
CA PHE A 410 -35.75 23.49 0.15
C PHE A 410 -36.32 22.15 -0.33
N THR A 411 -37.60 22.11 -0.67
CA THR A 411 -38.35 20.90 -1.03
C THR A 411 -37.95 20.35 -2.41
N LEU A 412 -37.46 21.21 -3.31
CA LEU A 412 -37.01 20.83 -4.66
C LEU A 412 -35.66 20.09 -4.68
N LEU A 413 -34.83 20.24 -3.65
CA LEU A 413 -33.52 19.56 -3.56
C LEU A 413 -33.64 18.12 -3.02
N LEU A 414 -34.62 17.85 -2.15
CA LEU A 414 -34.81 16.52 -1.55
C LEU A 414 -35.80 15.66 -2.36
N GLY A 415 -36.77 16.26 -3.05
CA GLY A 415 -37.69 15.54 -3.95
C GLY A 415 -36.99 14.95 -5.19
N GLY A 416 -35.87 15.52 -5.62
CA GLY A 416 -35.08 15.02 -6.75
C GLY A 416 -34.32 13.71 -6.46
N VAL A 417 -33.97 13.47 -5.19
CA VAL A 417 -33.20 12.28 -4.78
C VAL A 417 -34.08 11.02 -4.77
N GLY A 418 -35.33 11.13 -4.31
CA GLY A 418 -36.28 10.02 -4.31
C GLY A 418 -36.68 9.54 -5.71
N ALA A 419 -36.79 10.46 -6.68
CA ALA A 419 -37.07 10.12 -8.07
C ALA A 419 -35.86 9.48 -8.80
N PHE A 420 -34.63 9.81 -8.40
CA PHE A 420 -33.40 9.25 -8.98
C PHE A 420 -33.14 7.80 -8.55
N VAL A 421 -33.47 7.46 -7.29
CA VAL A 421 -33.45 6.08 -6.77
C VAL A 421 -34.55 5.21 -7.43
N TYR A 422 -35.64 5.82 -7.91
CA TYR A 422 -36.70 5.13 -8.64
C TYR A 422 -36.36 4.91 -10.13
N LEU A 423 -35.68 5.87 -10.78
CA LEU A 423 -35.28 5.80 -12.19
C LEU A 423 -34.06 4.88 -12.44
N SER A 424 -33.29 4.52 -11.41
CA SER A 424 -32.18 3.56 -11.51
C SER A 424 -32.61 2.09 -11.52
N GLY A 425 -33.92 1.79 -11.40
CA GLY A 425 -34.45 0.42 -11.41
C GLY A 425 -34.26 -0.34 -12.74
N THR A 426 -34.27 0.34 -13.88
CA THR A 426 -34.05 -0.28 -15.20
C THR A 426 -32.57 -0.46 -15.55
N ASP A 427 -31.69 0.32 -14.92
CA ASP A 427 -30.23 0.18 -15.04
C ASP A 427 -29.66 -0.87 -14.08
N ALA A 428 -30.33 -1.16 -12.97
CA ALA A 428 -29.89 -2.17 -12.00
C ALA A 428 -29.84 -3.58 -12.63
N ALA A 429 -30.90 -4.00 -13.33
CA ALA A 429 -30.94 -5.30 -14.00
C ALA A 429 -29.88 -5.41 -15.12
N LYS A 430 -29.67 -4.33 -15.89
CA LYS A 430 -28.61 -4.27 -16.91
C LYS A 430 -27.21 -4.32 -16.28
N LYS A 431 -27.00 -3.65 -15.16
CA LYS A 431 -25.73 -3.69 -14.41
C LYS A 431 -25.48 -5.07 -13.82
N LYS A 432 -26.49 -5.71 -13.22
CA LYS A 432 -26.41 -7.08 -12.74
C LYS A 432 -26.00 -8.03 -13.86
N ASP A 433 -26.74 -8.02 -14.97
CA ASP A 433 -26.42 -8.85 -16.14
C ASP A 433 -25.00 -8.58 -16.67
N LYS A 434 -24.57 -7.31 -16.68
CA LYS A 434 -23.21 -6.95 -17.07
C LYS A 434 -22.15 -7.47 -16.10
N ILE A 435 -22.37 -7.37 -14.78
CA ILE A 435 -21.47 -7.92 -13.76
C ILE A 435 -21.38 -9.43 -13.93
N SER A 436 -22.51 -10.14 -13.99
CA SER A 436 -22.55 -11.59 -14.16
C SER A 436 -21.84 -12.04 -15.45
N ARG A 437 -22.08 -11.36 -16.58
CA ARG A 437 -21.35 -11.65 -17.82
C ARG A 437 -19.86 -11.41 -17.69
N SER A 438 -19.45 -10.33 -17.03
CA SER A 438 -18.03 -10.03 -16.84
C SER A 438 -17.34 -11.02 -15.89
N VAL A 439 -18.03 -11.49 -14.85
CA VAL A 439 -17.53 -12.52 -13.93
C VAL A 439 -17.41 -13.87 -14.66
N ASN A 440 -18.39 -14.24 -15.49
CA ASN A 440 -18.30 -15.46 -16.30
C ASN A 440 -17.12 -15.42 -17.29
N ARG A 441 -16.91 -14.29 -17.98
CA ARG A 441 -15.72 -14.11 -18.84
C ARG A 441 -14.42 -14.19 -18.05
N LEU A 442 -14.40 -13.65 -16.84
CA LEU A 442 -13.23 -13.75 -15.96
C LEU A 442 -12.93 -15.22 -15.62
N LYS A 443 -13.94 -16.03 -15.34
CA LYS A 443 -13.77 -17.47 -15.10
C LYS A 443 -13.25 -18.20 -16.33
N GLU A 444 -13.84 -17.99 -17.50
CA GLU A 444 -13.40 -18.59 -18.76
C GLU A 444 -11.92 -18.28 -19.02
N ASN A 445 -11.53 -17.01 -18.90
CA ASN A 445 -10.15 -16.57 -19.10
C ASN A 445 -9.15 -17.17 -18.10
N LEU A 446 -9.57 -17.39 -16.85
CA LEU A 446 -8.72 -18.01 -15.84
C LEU A 446 -8.63 -19.54 -16.04
N GLY A 447 -9.74 -20.19 -16.40
CA GLY A 447 -9.81 -21.63 -16.65
C GLY A 447 -9.00 -22.08 -17.86
N ASP A 448 -9.08 -21.35 -18.98
CA ASP A 448 -8.30 -21.61 -20.20
C ASP A 448 -6.79 -21.49 -19.98
N SER A 449 -6.36 -20.83 -18.90
CA SER A 449 -4.96 -20.68 -18.55
C SER A 449 -4.39 -21.79 -17.66
N VAL A 450 -5.25 -22.70 -17.19
CA VAL A 450 -4.89 -23.82 -16.30
C VAL A 450 -4.90 -25.16 -17.04
N SER A 451 -5.59 -25.25 -18.19
CA SER A 451 -5.55 -26.39 -19.12
C SER A 451 -4.36 -26.32 -20.06
#